data_AF-A0A9D4HA80-F1
#
_entry.id   AF-A0A9D4HA80-F1
#
_cell.length_a   1.000
_cell.length_b   1.000
_cell.length_c   1.000
_cell.angle_alpha   90.00
_cell.angle_beta   90.00
_cell.angle_gamma   90.00
#
_symmetry.space_group_name_H-M   'P 1'
#
loop_
_entity.id
_entity.type
_entity.pdbx_description
1 polymer ?
#
loop_
_entity_poly.entity_id
_entity_poly.type
_entity_poly.pdbx_seq_one_letter_code
_entity_poly.pdbx_strand_id
1 'polypeptide(L)' 'MICFNKFTKAERLSLTDIDECATNPCKNGATCINGQNKYTCTCAGGWQGTNCDQGKYIRYLANITLYYI' A
#
# COMPACT_ATOMS: atom_id res chain seq x y z
N MET A 1 15.30 -30.65 -21.05
CA MET A 1 15.76 -29.32 -21.52
C MET A 1 14.62 -28.71 -22.33
N ILE A 2 14.29 -27.46 -22.06
CA ILE A 2 12.96 -26.84 -22.15
C ILE A 2 12.77 -26.15 -23.52
N CYS A 3 11.55 -26.15 -24.06
CA CYS A 3 11.08 -25.15 -25.04
C CYS A 3 9.54 -25.03 -25.02
N PHE A 4 8.97 -24.49 -23.95
CA PHE A 4 7.66 -23.82 -24.07
C PHE A 4 7.92 -22.34 -24.28
N ASN A 5 7.93 -21.95 -25.56
CA ASN A 5 7.88 -20.57 -25.98
C ASN A 5 6.60 -19.91 -25.47
N LYS A 6 6.72 -19.06 -24.44
CA LYS A 6 5.85 -17.89 -24.24
C LYS A 6 6.70 -16.71 -23.76
N PHE A 7 7.33 -16.07 -24.75
CA PHE A 7 7.85 -14.71 -24.64
C PHE A 7 6.69 -13.71 -24.54
N THR A 8 6.07 -13.57 -23.37
CA THR A 8 5.30 -12.36 -23.04
C THR A 8 5.56 -11.93 -21.60
N LYS A 9 6.45 -10.94 -21.49
CA LYS A 9 6.72 -10.06 -20.34
C LYS A 9 7.45 -10.68 -19.14
N ALA A 10 8.62 -10.09 -18.88
CA ALA A 10 9.42 -10.28 -17.69
C ALA A 10 8.60 -9.96 -16.43
N GLU A 11 8.45 -10.93 -15.53
CA GLU A 11 8.28 -10.73 -14.09
C GLU A 11 8.35 -12.12 -13.43
N ARG A 12 9.26 -12.28 -12.47
CA ARG A 12 9.55 -13.54 -11.78
C ARG A 12 8.26 -14.18 -11.28
N LEU A 13 7.96 -15.37 -11.79
CA LEU A 13 6.86 -16.21 -11.33
C LEU A 13 7.17 -16.67 -9.89
N SER A 14 6.68 -15.95 -8.88
CA SER A 14 6.34 -16.64 -7.62
C SER A 14 5.18 -17.55 -7.97
N LEU A 15 5.39 -18.86 -7.95
CA LEU A 15 4.37 -19.87 -8.27
C LEU A 15 3.17 -19.83 -7.30
N THR A 16 3.29 -19.06 -6.21
CA THR A 16 2.24 -18.75 -5.24
C THR A 16 2.47 -17.33 -4.73
N ASP A 17 1.69 -16.37 -5.20
CA ASP A 17 1.61 -15.05 -4.59
C ASP A 17 0.99 -15.17 -3.19
N ILE A 18 1.57 -14.50 -2.19
CA ILE A 18 1.03 -14.49 -0.83
C ILE A 18 -0.01 -13.38 -0.77
N ASP A 19 -1.17 -13.66 -0.16
CA ASP A 19 -2.15 -12.61 0.13
C ASP A 19 -1.72 -11.83 1.38
N GLU A 20 -0.99 -10.74 1.19
CA GLU A 20 -0.57 -9.87 2.30
C GLU A 20 -1.76 -9.10 2.90
N CYS A 21 -2.88 -8.99 2.17
CA CYS A 21 -4.11 -8.38 2.68
C CYS A 21 -4.86 -9.26 3.69
N ALA A 22 -4.58 -10.57 3.74
CA ALA A 22 -5.23 -11.50 4.67
C ALA A 22 -5.07 -11.12 6.16
N THR A 23 -4.00 -10.37 6.49
CA THR A 23 -3.74 -9.90 7.87
C THR A 23 -4.43 -8.57 8.20
N ASN A 24 -5.18 -7.98 7.27
CA ASN A 24 -5.80 -6.66 7.37
C ASN A 24 -4.79 -5.56 7.82
N PRO A 25 -3.71 -5.33 7.04
CA PRO A 25 -2.67 -4.37 7.41
C PRO A 25 -3.16 -2.91 7.35
N CYS A 26 -4.06 -2.59 6.41
CA CYS A 26 -4.58 -1.24 6.20
C CYS A 26 -5.55 -0.82 7.32
N LYS A 27 -5.42 0.42 7.81
CA LYS A 27 -6.19 0.96 8.94
C LYS A 27 -7.15 2.08 8.50
N ASN A 28 -8.02 2.47 9.42
CA ASN A 28 -8.87 3.67 9.30
C ASN A 28 -9.74 3.72 8.03
N GLY A 29 -10.36 2.60 7.67
CA GLY A 29 -11.25 2.51 6.51
C GLY A 29 -10.52 2.50 5.15
N ALA A 30 -9.22 2.22 5.15
CA ALA A 30 -8.46 2.04 3.91
C ALA A 30 -8.77 0.70 3.23
N THR A 31 -8.69 0.68 1.90
CA THR A 31 -8.86 -0.54 1.09
C THR A 31 -7.49 -1.18 0.84
N CYS A 32 -7.35 -2.48 1.13
CA CYS A 32 -6.13 -3.24 0.85
C CYS A 32 -6.17 -3.82 -0.57
N ILE A 33 -5.07 -3.72 -1.30
CA ILE A 33 -4.89 -4.28 -2.64
C ILE A 33 -3.66 -5.19 -2.59
N ASN A 34 -3.88 -6.48 -2.83
CA ASN A 34 -2.80 -7.46 -2.95
C ASN A 34 -2.08 -7.30 -4.29
N GLY A 35 -0.78 -7.55 -4.31
CA GLY A 35 0.06 -7.48 -5.48
C GLY A 35 1.25 -8.41 -5.34
N GLN A 36 2.03 -8.56 -6.41
CA GLN A 36 3.11 -9.54 -6.43
C GLN A 36 4.18 -9.27 -5.35
N ASN A 37 4.19 -10.10 -4.30
CA ASN A 37 5.03 -9.96 -3.09
C ASN A 37 4.88 -8.61 -2.36
N LYS A 38 3.74 -7.94 -2.47
CA LYS A 38 3.49 -6.64 -1.81
C LYS A 38 2.01 -6.34 -1.74
N TYR A 39 1.62 -5.58 -0.73
CA TYR A 39 0.31 -4.92 -0.70
C TYR A 39 0.42 -3.41 -0.92
N THR A 40 -0.72 -2.79 -1.21
CA THR A 40 -0.89 -1.34 -1.21
C THR A 40 -2.19 -0.98 -0.50
N CYS A 41 -2.17 0.06 0.33
CA CYS A 41 -3.38 0.58 0.97
C CYS A 41 -3.86 1.86 0.25
N THR A 42 -5.11 1.86 -0.19
CA THR A 42 -5.80 3.07 -0.63
C THR A 42 -6.40 3.75 0.59
N CYS A 43 -5.76 4.82 1.07
CA CYS A 43 -6.18 5.52 2.29
C CYS A 43 -7.46 6.34 2.09
N ALA A 44 -8.32 6.30 3.10
CA ALA A 44 -9.45 7.22 3.21
C ALA A 44 -8.98 8.68 3.40
N GLY A 45 -9.88 9.63 3.14
CA GLY A 45 -9.63 11.06 3.36
C GLY A 45 -9.10 11.31 4.77
N GLY A 46 -7.99 12.04 4.87
CA GLY A 46 -7.37 12.35 6.15
C GLY A 46 -6.37 11.35 6.70
N TRP A 47 -6.07 10.26 6.01
CA TRP A 47 -5.06 9.29 6.41
C TRP A 47 -3.93 9.15 5.39
N GLN A 48 -2.74 8.83 5.87
CA GLN A 48 -1.51 8.58 5.11
C GLN A 48 -0.66 7.50 5.79
N GLY A 49 0.51 7.21 5.21
CA GLY A 49 1.39 6.14 5.64
C GLY A 49 1.10 4.85 4.88
N THR A 50 2.05 3.92 4.90
CA THR A 50 1.93 2.62 4.20
C THR A 50 0.67 1.87 4.59
N ASN A 51 0.27 1.99 5.86
CA ASN A 51 -0.87 1.29 6.43
C ASN A 51 -2.06 2.23 6.69
N CYS A 52 -2.01 3.47 6.20
CA CYS A 52 -3.03 4.50 6.45
C CYS A 52 -3.29 4.75 7.94
N ASP A 53 -2.24 4.66 8.75
CA ASP A 53 -2.24 4.79 10.21
C ASP A 53 -1.90 6.20 10.71
N GLN A 54 -1.49 7.10 9.80
CA GLN A 54 -1.10 8.46 10.13
C GLN A 54 -2.16 9.47 9.71
N GLY A 55 -2.62 10.31 10.63
CA GLY A 55 -3.54 11.41 10.31
C GLY A 55 -2.85 12.52 9.51
N LYS A 56 -3.42 12.91 8.37
CA LYS A 56 -2.97 14.05 7.54
C LYS A 56 -3.25 15.39 8.23
N TYR A 57 -4.41 15.53 8.87
CA TYR A 57 -4.92 16.82 9.36
C TYR A 57 -4.27 17.32 10.66
N ILE A 58 -3.60 16.44 11.42
CA ILE A 58 -2.83 16.85 12.60
C ILE A 58 -1.53 17.60 12.25
N ARG A 59 -1.00 17.44 11.02
CA ARG A 59 0.17 18.19 10.55
C ARG A 59 -0.18 19.52 9.89
N TYR A 60 -1.36 19.63 9.26
CA TYR A 60 -1.81 20.91 8.73
C TYR A 60 -2.12 21.91 9.85
N LEU A 61 -2.66 21.45 10.99
CA LEU A 61 -2.82 22.29 12.19
C LEU A 61 -1.49 22.52 12.94
N ALA A 62 -0.55 21.56 12.92
CA ALA A 62 0.80 21.76 13.47
C ALA A 62 1.64 22.75 12.65
N ASN A 63 1.38 22.88 11.34
CA ASN A 63 1.97 23.94 10.51
C ASN A 63 1.26 25.29 10.70
N ILE A 64 0.01 25.30 11.17
CA ILE A 64 -0.69 26.53 11.56
C ILE A 64 -0.13 27.05 12.90
N THR A 65 0.23 26.18 13.85
CA THR A 65 0.94 26.62 15.07
C THR A 65 2.34 27.19 14.81
N LEU A 66 2.94 26.93 13.65
CA LEU A 66 4.21 27.56 13.21
C LEU A 66 4.00 28.87 12.42
N TYR A 67 2.75 29.21 12.06
CA TYR A 67 2.40 30.46 11.36
C TYR A 67 1.89 31.56 12.33
N TYR A 68 1.67 31.18 13.59
CA TYR A 68 1.20 32.06 14.68
C TYR A 68 2.23 32.19 15.82
N ILE A 69 3.50 31.84 15.59
CA ILE A 69 4.65 32.11 16.47
C ILE A 69 5.58 33.11 15.79
#